data_AF-A0A3E4VCL4-F1
#
_entry.id   AF-A0A3E4VCL4-F1
#
_cell.length_a   1.000
_cell.length_b   1.000
_cell.length_c   1.000
_cell.angle_alpha   90.00
_cell.angle_beta   90.00
_cell.angle_gamma   90.00
#
_symmetry.space_group_name_H-M   'P 1'
#
loop_
_entity.id
_entity.type
_entity.pdbx_description
1 polymer ?
#
loop_
_entity_poly.entity_id
_entity_poly.type
_entity_poly.pdbx_seq_one_letter_code
_entity_poly.pdbx_strand_id
1 'polypeptide(L)'
;MSKRELKKQQERATKHGCDGRCYWETGMCPAVEVCEETRAGEFMATVIGGIMVLLMMAVPPILLAGGAIALIWAIVQTVLSI
;
A
#
# COMPACT_ATOMS: atom_id res chain seq x y z
N MET A 1 16.97 9.30 18.86
CA MET A 1 17.32 10.08 17.65
C MET A 1 18.82 9.94 17.40
N SER A 2 19.22 9.25 16.33
CA SER A 2 20.64 8.94 16.02
C SER A 2 21.36 10.20 15.53
N LYS A 3 22.67 10.35 15.80
CA LYS A 3 23.52 11.47 15.28
C LYS A 3 23.41 11.63 13.76
N ARG A 4 23.13 10.55 13.02
CA ARG A 4 22.93 10.57 11.57
C ARG A 4 21.65 11.31 11.16
N GLU A 5 20.58 11.15 11.93
CA GLU A 5 19.29 11.81 11.68
C GLU A 5 19.40 13.32 11.91
N LEU A 6 20.09 13.75 12.98
CA LEU A 6 20.37 15.16 13.25
C LEU A 6 21.16 15.83 12.13
N LYS A 7 22.18 15.15 11.59
CA LYS A 7 23.00 15.67 10.50
C LYS A 7 22.19 15.85 9.22
N LYS A 8 21.33 14.88 8.88
CA LYS A 8 20.40 14.96 7.75
C LYS A 8 19.38 16.10 7.91
N GLN A 9 18.83 16.28 9.11
CA GLN A 9 17.90 17.39 9.38
C GLN A 9 18.57 18.75 9.23
N GLN A 10 19.81 18.90 9.72
CA GLN A 10 20.57 20.14 9.60
C GLN A 10 20.97 20.47 8.15
N GLU A 11 21.30 19.44 7.36
CA GLU A 11 21.56 19.60 5.92
C GLU A 11 20.31 20.10 5.18
N ARG A 12 19.14 19.53 5.49
CA ARG A 12 17.86 19.97 4.91
C ARG A 12 17.48 21.37 5.37
N ALA A 13 17.70 21.69 6.63
CA ALA A 13 17.42 23.01 7.18
C ALA A 13 18.22 24.11 6.46
N THR A 14 19.51 23.85 6.26
CA THR A 14 20.41 24.77 5.55
C THR A 14 20.08 24.89 4.06
N LYS A 15 19.75 23.78 3.38
CA LYS A 15 19.44 23.79 1.94
C LYS A 15 18.06 24.36 1.59
N HIS A 16 17.06 24.05 2.39
CA HIS A 16 15.66 24.35 2.08
C HIS A 16 15.06 25.46 2.95
N GLY A 17 15.86 26.07 3.83
CA GLY A 17 15.43 27.19 4.67
C GLY A 17 14.29 26.84 5.63
N CYS A 18 14.20 25.56 6.04
CA CYS A 18 13.16 25.07 6.94
C CYS A 18 13.77 24.52 8.24
N ASP A 19 12.95 24.15 9.21
CA ASP A 19 13.38 23.67 10.53
C ASP A 19 14.08 22.28 10.50
N GLY A 20 14.29 21.72 9.30
CA GLY A 20 14.82 20.37 9.08
C GLY A 20 13.82 19.24 9.41
N ARG A 21 12.67 19.58 9.99
CA ARG A 21 11.54 18.68 10.25
C ARG A 21 10.67 18.51 9.01
N CYS A 22 10.20 17.28 8.80
CA CYS A 22 9.42 16.89 7.63
C CYS A 22 7.99 17.43 7.70
N TYR A 23 7.37 17.26 8.86
CA TYR A 23 6.03 17.74 9.19
C TYR A 23 6.10 18.51 10.50
N TRP A 24 5.29 19.56 10.62
CA TRP A 24 4.99 20.26 11.86
C TRP A 24 3.49 20.61 11.90
N GLU A 25 2.99 21.04 13.05
CA GLU A 25 1.56 21.30 13.33
C GLU A 25 0.84 22.17 12.27
N THR A 26 1.56 23.05 11.59
CA THR A 26 0.99 24.04 10.65
C THR A 26 1.49 23.89 9.21
N GLY A 27 2.25 22.85 8.88
CA GLY A 27 2.78 22.69 7.52
C GLY A 27 3.84 21.59 7.33
N MET A 28 4.34 21.52 6.11
CA MET A 28 5.34 20.54 5.66
C MET A 28 6.51 21.24 4.96
N CYS A 29 7.73 20.72 5.12
CA CYS A 29 8.91 21.33 4.50
C CYS A 29 8.91 21.00 3.00
N PRO A 30 9.33 21.91 2.10
CA PRO A 30 9.36 21.68 0.65
C PRO A 30 10.27 20.52 0.17
N ALA A 31 10.90 19.78 1.08
CA ALA A 31 11.64 18.55 0.80
C ALA A 31 11.09 17.35 1.61
N VAL A 32 9.81 17.35 1.93
CA VAL A 32 9.12 16.28 2.68
C VAL A 32 9.20 14.93 1.94
N GLU A 33 9.29 14.95 0.61
CA GLU A 33 9.48 13.75 -0.23
C GLU A 33 10.77 12.98 0.13
N VAL A 34 11.82 13.69 0.55
CA VAL A 34 13.15 13.12 0.87
C VAL A 34 13.23 12.63 2.32
N CYS A 35 12.15 12.80 3.08
CA CYS A 35 12.07 12.30 4.44
C CYS A 35 11.92 10.79 4.46
N GLU A 36 12.56 10.15 5.44
CA GLU A 36 12.45 8.71 5.66
C GLU A 36 10.99 8.29 5.89
N GLU A 37 10.18 9.15 6.53
CA GLU A 37 8.74 8.94 6.74
C GLU A 37 7.96 8.83 5.42
N THR A 38 8.17 9.78 4.50
CA THR A 38 7.48 9.82 3.20
C THR A 38 7.98 8.72 2.29
N ARG A 39 9.29 8.45 2.27
CA ARG A 39 9.88 7.35 1.50
C ARG A 39 9.37 5.98 1.94
N ALA A 40 9.17 5.78 3.25
CA ALA A 40 8.53 4.58 3.78
C ALA A 40 7.04 4.53 3.39
N GLY A 41 6.35 5.68 3.42
CA GLY A 41 4.96 5.81 2.97
C GLY A 41 4.78 5.47 1.49
N GLU A 42 5.65 5.95 0.61
CA GLU A 42 5.63 5.66 -0.83
C GLU A 42 5.85 4.17 -1.12
N PHE A 43 6.80 3.55 -0.43
CA PHE A 43 7.07 2.12 -0.58
C PHE A 43 5.88 1.28 -0.07
N MET A 44 5.35 1.61 1.10
CA MET A 44 4.18 0.92 1.66
C MET A 44 2.93 1.10 0.80
N ALA A 45 2.68 2.31 0.28
CA ALA A 45 1.57 2.59 -0.62
C ALA A 45 1.67 1.77 -1.91
N THR A 46 2.87 1.64 -2.47
CA THR A 46 3.11 0.83 -3.67
C THR A 46 2.90 -0.66 -3.40
N VAL A 47 3.38 -1.17 -2.26
CA VAL A 47 3.17 -2.57 -1.85
C VAL A 47 1.69 -2.87 -1.63
N ILE A 48 0.99 -2.01 -0.89
CA ILE A 48 -0.46 -2.15 -0.64
C ILE A 48 -1.22 -2.07 -1.97
N GLY A 49 -0.91 -1.10 -2.83
CA GLY A 49 -1.52 -0.98 -4.15
C GLY A 49 -1.30 -2.23 -5.01
N GLY A 50 -0.09 -2.78 -5.02
CA GLY A 50 0.23 -4.01 -5.73
C GLY A 50 -0.56 -5.22 -5.24
N ILE A 51 -0.71 -5.38 -3.92
CA ILE A 51 -1.51 -6.46 -3.32
C ILE A 51 -2.99 -6.32 -3.72
N MET A 52 -3.54 -5.11 -3.67
CA MET A 52 -4.95 -4.86 -4.03
C MET A 52 -5.24 -5.19 -5.50
N VAL A 53 -4.32 -4.85 -6.41
CA VAL A 53 -4.44 -5.20 -7.83
C VAL A 53 -4.37 -6.72 -8.03
N LEU A 54 -3.46 -7.42 -7.35
CA LEU A 54 -3.37 -8.87 -7.39
C LEU A 54 -4.66 -9.54 -6.91
N LEU A 55 -5.24 -9.05 -5.80
CA LEU A 55 -6.51 -9.55 -5.29
C LEU A 55 -7.66 -9.31 -6.27
N MET A 56 -7.74 -8.12 -6.87
CA MET A 56 -8.76 -7.80 -7.89
C MET A 56 -8.66 -8.71 -9.13
N MET A 57 -7.46 -9.16 -9.49
CA MET A 57 -7.27 -10.09 -10.61
C MET A 57 -7.49 -11.55 -10.24
N ALA A 58 -7.16 -11.96 -9.01
CA ALA A 58 -7.24 -13.35 -8.56
C ALA A 58 -8.63 -13.74 -8.03
N VAL A 59 -9.34 -12.84 -7.35
CA VAL A 59 -10.64 -13.16 -6.73
C VAL A 59 -11.72 -13.50 -7.76
N PRO A 60 -11.91 -12.76 -8.87
CA PRO A 60 -12.94 -13.07 -9.86
C PRO A 60 -12.84 -14.47 -10.48
N PRO A 61 -11.67 -14.95 -10.99
CA PRO A 61 -11.58 -16.30 -11.54
C PRO A 61 -11.78 -17.39 -10.47
N ILE A 62 -11.36 -17.16 -9.23
CA ILE A 62 -11.60 -18.09 -8.11
C ILE A 62 -13.10 -18.22 -7.84
N LEU A 63 -13.82 -17.10 -7.75
CA LEU A 63 -15.27 -17.09 -7.54
C LEU A 63 -16.02 -17.73 -8.71
N LEU A 64 -15.60 -17.46 -9.95
CA LEU A 64 -16.19 -18.07 -11.14
C LEU A 64 -16.00 -19.58 -11.15
N ALA A 65 -14.79 -20.07 -10.85
CA ALA A 65 -14.50 -21.50 -10.80
C ALA A 65 -15.30 -22.18 -9.68
N GLY A 66 -15.30 -21.62 -8.47
CA GLY A 66 -16.04 -22.16 -7.33
C GLY A 66 -17.55 -22.16 -7.58
N GLY A 67 -18.09 -21.08 -8.15
CA GLY A 67 -19.50 -20.97 -8.52
C GLY A 67 -19.90 -21.98 -9.59
N ALA A 68 -19.09 -22.17 -10.62
CA ALA A 68 -19.34 -23.16 -11.66
C ALA A 68 -19.35 -24.59 -11.10
N ILE A 69 -18.40 -24.94 -10.24
CA ILE A 69 -18.34 -26.27 -9.60
C ILE A 69 -19.58 -26.51 -8.73
N ALA A 70 -19.98 -25.52 -7.93
CA ALA A 70 -21.17 -25.63 -7.08
C ALA A 70 -22.46 -25.80 -7.91
N LEU A 71 -22.58 -25.07 -9.02
CA LEU A 71 -23.71 -25.21 -9.94
C LEU A 71 -23.75 -26.58 -10.61
N ILE A 72 -22.61 -27.09 -11.09
CA ILE A 72 -22.52 -28.42 -11.70
C ILE A 72 -22.92 -29.50 -10.68
N TRP A 73 -22.42 -29.40 -9.44
CA TRP A 73 -22.77 -30.33 -8.38
C TRP A 73 -24.27 -30.31 -8.07
N ALA A 74 -24.88 -29.12 -7.96
CA ALA A 74 -26.30 -28.98 -7.72
C ALA A 74 -27.14 -29.64 -8.83
N ILE A 75 -26.76 -29.44 -10.10
CA ILE A 75 -27.44 -30.06 -11.25
C ILE A 75 -27.35 -31.59 -11.16
N VAL A 76 -26.14 -32.14 -10.93
CA VAL A 76 -25.95 -33.59 -10.78
C VAL A 76 -26.81 -34.15 -9.66
N GLN A 77 -26.86 -33.48 -8.51
CA GLN A 77 -27.66 -33.94 -7.36
C GLN A 77 -29.18 -33.92 -7.66
N THR A 78 -29.66 -32.91 -8.38
CA THR A 78 -31.08 -32.85 -8.79
C THR A 78 -31.47 -33.91 -9.81
N VAL A 79 -30.58 -34.26 -10.75
CA VAL A 79 -30.86 -35.28 -11.77
C VAL A 79 -30.73 -36.69 -11.21
N LEU A 80 -29.81 -36.92 -10.27
CA LEU A 80 -29.58 -38.24 -9.66
C LEU A 80 -30.59 -38.58 -8.54
N SER A 81 -31.29 -37.57 -7.99
CA SER A 81 -32.34 -37.77 -6.96
C SER A 81 -33.74 -37.97 -7.54
N ILE A 82 -33.88 -37.99 -8.87
CA ILE A 82 -35.08 -38.41 -9.60
C ILE A 82 -34.88 -39.86 -10.04
#